data_AF-I4CD09-F1
#
_entry.id   AF-I4CD09-F1
#
_cell.length_a   1.000
_cell.length_b   1.000
_cell.length_c   1.000
_cell.angle_alpha   90.00
_cell.angle_beta   90.00
_cell.angle_gamma   90.00
#
_symmetry.space_group_name_H-M   'P 1'
#
loop_
_entity.id
_entity.type
_entity.pdbx_description
1 polymer ?
#
loop_
_entity_poly.entity_id
_entity_poly.type
_entity_poly.pdbx_seq_one_letter_code
_entity_poly.pdbx_strand_id
1 'polypeptide(L)'
;MTDFKEVLCKVCSACKGVNPEILERVLLLAVEIAREGREGRRIGTIFVVADTQEVLKNSRSLILDPLFGHDPELKQIHDPNVRETIKELAQLDGAFVISDQGIVVSACRYLNASADDIRMPLGLGARHMAAASISRATKAVSVVVSESSIVRVFDNGEMVSEIIPELWLFSHYSRNAQIANLGTQISDFSSLSCT
;
A
#
# COMPACT_ATOMS: atom_id res chain seq x y z
N MET A 1 -13.70 -9.05 6.38
CA MET A 1 -12.35 -8.80 6.92
C MET A 1 -11.38 -9.13 5.81
N THR A 2 -10.74 -8.12 5.22
CA THR A 2 -10.07 -8.27 3.93
C THR A 2 -8.65 -8.81 4.10
N ASP A 3 -8.38 -9.98 3.55
CA ASP A 3 -7.03 -10.54 3.45
C ASP A 3 -6.27 -9.89 2.28
N PHE A 4 -4.94 -9.82 2.33
CA PHE A 4 -4.17 -9.26 1.21
C PHE A 4 -4.40 -10.04 -0.08
N LYS A 5 -4.55 -11.37 -0.01
CA LYS A 5 -4.93 -12.17 -1.17
C LYS A 5 -6.24 -11.71 -1.80
N GLU A 6 -7.23 -11.32 -1.01
CA GLU A 6 -8.50 -10.82 -1.52
C GLU A 6 -8.33 -9.46 -2.21
N VAL A 7 -7.53 -8.57 -1.62
CA VAL A 7 -7.20 -7.27 -2.23
C VAL A 7 -6.48 -7.45 -3.55
N LEU A 8 -5.42 -8.27 -3.56
CA LEU A 8 -4.64 -8.58 -4.76
C LEU A 8 -5.51 -9.23 -5.81
N CYS A 9 -6.37 -10.19 -5.45
CA CYS A 9 -7.32 -10.77 -6.39
C CYS A 9 -8.23 -9.69 -6.98
N LYS A 10 -8.85 -8.82 -6.17
CA LYS A 10 -9.75 -7.76 -6.67
C LYS A 10 -9.03 -6.82 -7.64
N VAL A 11 -7.85 -6.34 -7.28
CA VAL A 11 -7.08 -5.38 -8.09
C VAL A 11 -6.49 -6.04 -9.33
N CYS A 12 -5.83 -7.19 -9.18
CA CYS A 12 -5.12 -7.86 -10.28
C CYS A 12 -6.07 -8.63 -11.21
N SER A 13 -7.28 -9.00 -10.77
CA SER A 13 -8.29 -9.60 -11.67
C SER A 13 -9.09 -8.54 -12.44
N ALA A 14 -9.26 -7.34 -11.89
CA ALA A 14 -9.97 -6.24 -12.54
C ALA A 14 -9.10 -5.50 -13.57
N CYS A 15 -7.78 -5.35 -13.34
CA CYS A 15 -6.93 -4.49 -14.17
C CYS A 15 -5.54 -5.06 -14.48
N LYS A 16 -5.16 -4.81 -15.73
CA LYS A 16 -3.90 -5.14 -16.41
C LYS A 16 -2.72 -4.34 -15.82
N GLY A 17 -1.73 -5.01 -15.23
CA GLY A 17 -0.34 -4.51 -15.24
C GLY A 17 0.24 -3.94 -13.93
N VAL A 18 -0.43 -4.05 -12.78
CA VAL A 18 0.24 -3.80 -11.48
C VAL A 18 0.85 -5.09 -10.97
N ASN A 19 2.14 -5.07 -10.64
CA ASN A 19 2.84 -6.21 -10.08
C ASN A 19 2.27 -6.53 -8.68
N PRO A 20 1.66 -7.72 -8.47
CA PRO A 20 1.05 -8.07 -7.19
C PRO A 20 2.06 -8.11 -6.05
N GLU A 21 3.30 -8.52 -6.32
CA GLU A 21 4.34 -8.56 -5.29
C GLU A 21 4.66 -7.15 -4.78
N ILE A 22 4.83 -6.19 -5.69
CA ILE A 22 5.09 -4.79 -5.30
C ILE A 22 3.92 -4.19 -4.54
N LEU A 23 2.68 -4.44 -5.00
CA LEU A 23 1.49 -3.98 -4.31
C LEU A 23 1.40 -4.57 -2.89
N GLU A 24 1.71 -5.85 -2.72
CA GLU A 24 1.78 -6.49 -1.40
C GLU A 24 2.82 -5.82 -0.50
N ARG A 25 4.02 -5.52 -1.00
CA ARG A 25 5.07 -4.82 -0.22
C ARG A 25 4.64 -3.42 0.21
N VAL A 26 3.91 -2.71 -0.66
CA VAL A 26 3.35 -1.39 -0.34
C VAL A 26 2.24 -1.51 0.71
N LEU A 27 1.35 -2.50 0.60
CA LEU A 27 0.31 -2.76 1.60
C LEU A 27 0.90 -3.10 2.96
N LEU A 28 1.96 -3.92 3.01
CA LEU A 28 2.69 -4.22 4.24
C LEU A 28 3.26 -2.94 4.88
N LEU A 29 3.94 -2.11 4.08
CA LEU A 29 4.49 -0.84 4.56
C LEU A 29 3.39 0.12 5.05
N ALA A 30 2.26 0.19 4.33
CA ALA A 30 1.12 0.99 4.71
C ALA A 30 0.53 0.55 6.07
N VAL A 31 0.43 -0.76 6.30
CA VAL A 31 -0.01 -1.33 7.59
C VAL A 31 0.99 -1.03 8.70
N GLU A 32 2.30 -1.14 8.45
CA GLU A 32 3.34 -0.74 9.41
C GLU A 32 3.20 0.74 9.79
N ILE A 33 3.11 1.65 8.82
CA ILE A 33 2.94 3.08 9.07
C ILE A 33 1.65 3.38 9.85
N ALA A 34 0.54 2.72 9.48
CA ALA A 34 -0.74 2.90 10.16
C ALA A 34 -0.68 2.54 11.66
N ARG A 35 0.12 1.53 12.01
CA ARG A 35 0.27 1.02 13.38
C ARG A 35 1.32 1.77 14.20
N GLU A 36 2.49 1.95 13.61
CA GLU A 36 3.65 2.52 14.31
C GLU A 36 3.51 4.04 14.42
N GLY A 37 2.94 4.67 13.38
CA GLY A 37 3.07 6.11 13.20
C GLY A 37 4.55 6.51 13.14
N ARG A 38 4.85 7.73 13.57
CA ARG A 38 6.23 8.18 13.85
C ARG A 38 6.21 9.23 14.95
N GLU A 39 7.21 9.20 15.83
CA GLU A 39 7.34 10.17 16.93
C GLU A 39 6.06 10.32 17.79
N GLY A 40 5.32 9.23 17.99
CA GLY A 40 4.07 9.22 18.76
C GLY A 40 2.88 9.86 18.05
N ARG A 41 3.01 10.19 16.77
CA ARG A 41 1.95 10.77 15.93
C ARG A 41 1.46 9.76 14.91
N ARG A 42 0.16 9.82 14.62
CA ARG A 42 -0.42 9.10 13.50
C ARG A 42 -0.03 9.78 12.20
N ILE A 43 0.33 8.99 11.20
CA ILE A 43 0.74 9.47 9.89
C ILE A 43 -0.38 9.20 8.88
N GLY A 44 -0.69 10.21 8.06
CA GLY A 44 -1.51 10.03 6.87
C GLY A 44 -0.66 10.21 5.60
N THR A 45 -0.67 9.24 4.70
CA THR A 45 0.11 9.30 3.45
C THR A 45 -0.59 8.56 2.31
N ILE A 46 -0.11 8.75 1.08
CA ILE A 46 -0.62 8.11 -0.14
C ILE A 46 0.54 7.42 -0.86
N PHE A 47 0.34 6.18 -1.27
CA PHE A 47 1.20 5.47 -2.21
C PHE A 47 0.45 5.28 -3.52
N VAL A 48 1.06 5.63 -4.65
CA VAL A 48 0.53 5.38 -5.99
C VAL A 48 1.47 4.42 -6.70
N VAL A 49 0.95 3.26 -7.12
CA VAL A 49 1.73 2.13 -7.62
C VAL A 49 1.43 1.91 -9.10
N ALA A 50 2.50 1.79 -9.90
CA ALA A 50 2.49 1.67 -11.36
C ALA A 50 2.06 2.95 -12.10
N ASP A 51 2.03 2.85 -13.44
CA ASP A 51 1.74 3.94 -14.39
C ASP A 51 2.48 5.26 -14.07
N THR A 52 3.73 5.13 -13.62
CA THR A 52 4.48 6.21 -12.94
C THR A 52 4.62 7.45 -13.81
N GLN A 53 4.79 7.29 -15.12
CA GLN A 53 4.90 8.41 -16.04
C GLN A 53 3.61 9.23 -16.10
N GLU A 54 2.45 8.57 -16.15
CA GLU A 54 1.17 9.28 -16.18
C GLU A 54 0.85 9.90 -14.83
N VAL A 55 1.19 9.23 -13.73
CA VAL A 55 1.07 9.78 -12.38
C VAL A 55 1.95 11.03 -12.20
N LEU A 56 3.18 11.02 -12.74
CA LEU A 56 4.08 12.17 -12.67
C LEU A 56 3.58 13.35 -13.50
N LYS A 57 2.98 13.12 -14.68
CA LYS A 57 2.33 14.19 -15.47
C LYS A 57 1.14 14.80 -14.75
N ASN A 58 0.36 13.97 -14.06
CA ASN A 58 -0.80 14.38 -13.28
C ASN A 58 -0.44 14.72 -11.82
N SER A 59 0.78 15.17 -11.56
CA SER A 59 1.22 15.61 -10.23
C SER A 59 2.30 16.68 -10.29
N ARG A 60 2.58 17.31 -9.16
CA ARG A 60 3.69 18.25 -8.98
C ARG A 60 4.34 18.05 -7.62
N SER A 61 5.64 18.25 -7.50
CA SER A 61 6.29 18.19 -6.19
C SER A 61 5.89 19.40 -5.35
N LEU A 62 5.56 19.16 -4.08
CA LEU A 62 5.23 20.21 -3.11
C LEU A 62 6.49 20.91 -2.59
N ILE A 63 7.57 20.16 -2.48
CA ILE A 63 8.93 20.60 -2.15
C ILE A 63 9.91 20.07 -3.20
N LEU A 64 11.20 20.31 -3.04
CA LEU A 64 12.21 19.59 -3.83
C LEU A 64 12.01 18.09 -3.60
N ASP A 65 11.97 17.31 -4.69
CA ASP A 65 11.76 15.88 -4.59
C ASP A 65 12.99 15.23 -3.90
N PRO A 66 12.82 14.67 -2.68
CA PRO A 66 13.94 14.16 -1.91
C PRO A 66 14.53 12.87 -2.52
N LEU A 67 13.84 12.24 -3.48
CA LEU A 67 14.29 11.01 -4.14
C LEU A 67 14.86 11.26 -5.54
N PHE A 68 14.79 12.50 -6.02
CA PHE A 68 15.30 12.89 -7.33
C PHE A 68 16.83 12.86 -7.37
N GLY A 69 17.39 12.33 -8.45
CA GLY A 69 18.85 12.23 -8.64
C GLY A 69 19.53 11.06 -7.91
N HIS A 70 18.83 10.37 -7.01
CA HIS A 70 19.33 9.16 -6.37
C HIS A 70 19.19 7.93 -7.28
N ASP A 71 20.17 7.02 -7.16
CA ASP A 71 20.21 5.76 -7.91
C ASP A 71 18.93 4.93 -7.67
N PRO A 72 18.25 4.45 -8.73
CA PRO A 72 17.11 3.55 -8.61
C PRO A 72 17.35 2.31 -7.75
N GLU A 73 18.56 1.75 -7.75
CA GLU A 73 18.90 0.56 -6.96
C GLU A 73 18.83 0.82 -5.46
N LEU A 74 19.10 2.05 -5.03
CA LEU A 74 19.02 2.50 -3.63
C LEU A 74 17.61 2.89 -3.21
N LYS A 75 16.61 2.75 -4.07
CA LYS A 75 15.22 3.21 -3.84
C LYS A 75 14.21 2.08 -3.94
N GLN A 76 14.67 0.85 -3.72
CA GLN A 76 13.84 -0.34 -3.79
C GLN A 76 12.95 -0.48 -2.56
N ILE A 77 11.66 -0.72 -2.76
CA ILE A 77 10.66 -0.84 -1.68
C ILE A 77 10.90 -2.02 -0.72
N HIS A 78 11.71 -2.99 -1.15
CA HIS A 78 12.12 -4.13 -0.35
C HIS A 78 13.36 -3.85 0.52
N ASP A 79 14.12 -2.78 0.23
CA ASP A 79 15.27 -2.37 1.04
C ASP A 79 14.78 -1.80 2.39
N PRO A 80 15.16 -2.39 3.54
CA PRO A 80 14.80 -1.87 4.86
C PRO A 80 15.17 -0.40 5.10
N ASN A 81 16.30 0.07 4.55
CA ASN A 81 16.75 1.45 4.70
C ASN A 81 15.82 2.43 3.96
N VAL A 82 15.36 2.03 2.77
CA VAL A 82 14.38 2.79 1.99
C VAL A 82 13.04 2.83 2.73
N ARG A 83 12.63 1.71 3.34
CA ARG A 83 11.39 1.67 4.13
C ARG A 83 11.41 2.66 5.30
N GLU A 84 12.51 2.73 6.05
CA GLU A 84 12.65 3.73 7.12
C GLU A 84 12.70 5.16 6.55
N THR A 85 13.35 5.37 5.42
CA THR A 85 13.34 6.66 4.72
C THR A 85 11.92 7.07 4.31
N ILE A 86 11.12 6.13 3.79
CA ILE A 86 9.70 6.38 3.45
C ILE A 86 8.93 6.76 4.71
N LYS A 87 9.14 6.07 5.84
CA LYS A 87 8.45 6.41 7.10
C LYS A 87 8.77 7.84 7.55
N GLU A 88 10.02 8.28 7.39
CA GLU A 88 10.41 9.66 7.68
C GLU A 88 9.75 10.66 6.72
N LEU A 89 9.81 10.38 5.42
CA LEU A 89 9.20 11.24 4.41
C LEU A 89 7.67 11.24 4.47
N ALA A 90 7.03 10.19 4.99
CA ALA A 90 5.59 10.08 5.11
C ALA A 90 5.01 11.05 6.15
N GLN A 91 5.85 11.58 7.04
CA GLN A 91 5.49 12.69 7.93
C GLN A 91 5.24 14.00 7.15
N LEU A 92 5.79 14.12 5.94
CA LEU A 92 5.54 15.23 5.03
C LEU A 92 4.23 15.03 4.27
N ASP A 93 3.76 16.09 3.61
CA ASP A 93 2.52 16.03 2.84
C ASP A 93 2.73 15.52 1.41
N GLY A 94 1.69 14.89 0.86
CA GLY A 94 1.65 14.39 -0.52
C GLY A 94 1.78 12.88 -0.65
N ALA A 95 2.02 12.45 -1.89
CA ALA A 95 2.07 11.05 -2.30
C ALA A 95 3.48 10.59 -2.65
N PHE A 96 3.70 9.30 -2.47
CA PHE A 96 4.81 8.55 -3.07
C PHE A 96 4.37 7.93 -4.39
N VAL A 97 5.24 7.96 -5.39
CA VAL A 97 5.03 7.30 -6.68
C VAL A 97 6.00 6.12 -6.77
N ILE A 98 5.46 4.92 -6.94
CA ILE A 98 6.22 3.65 -6.92
C ILE A 98 6.04 2.93 -8.26
N SER A 99 7.14 2.49 -8.87
CA SER A 99 7.09 1.73 -10.13
C SER A 99 6.59 0.31 -9.94
N ASP A 100 6.21 -0.33 -11.05
CA ASP A 100 5.89 -1.76 -11.13
C ASP A 100 7.08 -2.68 -10.78
N GLN A 101 8.30 -2.13 -10.82
CA GLN A 101 9.55 -2.80 -10.41
C GLN A 101 9.92 -2.53 -8.94
N GLY A 102 9.08 -1.80 -8.19
CA GLY A 102 9.31 -1.53 -6.77
C GLY A 102 10.24 -0.35 -6.46
N ILE A 103 10.57 0.48 -7.45
CA ILE A 103 11.39 1.68 -7.24
C ILE A 103 10.50 2.80 -6.75
N VAL A 104 10.84 3.44 -5.64
CA VAL A 104 10.21 4.68 -5.20
C VAL A 104 10.74 5.82 -6.07
N VAL A 105 9.95 6.21 -7.06
CA VAL A 105 10.35 7.16 -8.10
C VAL A 105 10.41 8.58 -7.54
N SER A 106 9.43 8.95 -6.73
CA SER A 106 9.23 10.32 -6.25
C SER A 106 8.46 10.34 -4.93
N ALA A 107 8.67 11.37 -4.12
CA ALA A 107 7.94 11.62 -2.88
C ALA A 107 7.42 13.06 -2.81
N CYS A 108 6.57 13.35 -1.82
CA CYS A 108 5.99 14.67 -1.58
C CYS A 108 5.23 15.23 -2.80
N ARG A 109 4.49 14.37 -3.52
CA ARG A 109 3.76 14.73 -4.73
C ARG A 109 2.34 15.17 -4.41
N TYR A 110 1.97 16.37 -4.85
CA TYR A 110 0.57 16.79 -4.94
C TYR A 110 -0.03 16.20 -6.20
N LEU A 111 -1.05 15.36 -6.03
CA LEU A 111 -1.77 14.72 -7.13
C LEU A 111 -2.77 15.73 -7.70
N ASN A 112 -2.65 16.01 -9.00
CA ASN A 112 -3.47 16.94 -9.75
C ASN A 112 -4.29 16.20 -10.80
N ALA A 113 -5.24 15.39 -10.32
CA ALA A 113 -6.19 14.67 -11.16
C ALA A 113 -7.62 15.17 -10.86
N SER A 114 -8.48 15.19 -11.88
CA SER A 114 -9.86 15.64 -11.70
C SER A 114 -10.63 14.71 -10.75
N ALA A 115 -11.53 15.29 -9.97
CA ALA A 115 -12.47 14.58 -9.11
C ALA A 115 -13.85 14.41 -9.75
N ASP A 116 -13.99 14.79 -11.03
CA ASP A 116 -15.26 14.69 -11.75
C ASP A 116 -15.76 13.23 -11.72
N ASP A 117 -17.05 13.08 -11.42
CA ASP A 117 -17.77 11.80 -11.33
C ASP A 117 -17.25 10.80 -10.28
N ILE A 118 -16.36 11.21 -9.37
CA ILE A 118 -15.92 10.37 -8.26
C ILE A 118 -16.91 10.45 -7.10
N ARG A 119 -17.51 9.30 -6.79
CA ARG A 119 -18.42 9.16 -5.64
C ARG A 119 -17.64 8.65 -4.44
N MET A 120 -17.55 9.49 -3.41
CA MET A 120 -16.81 9.19 -2.20
C MET A 120 -17.74 9.01 -0.99
N PRO A 121 -17.56 7.97 -0.17
CA PRO A 121 -18.24 7.86 1.12
C PRO A 121 -18.02 9.10 2.01
N LEU A 122 -19.03 9.46 2.80
CA LEU A 122 -18.92 10.55 3.77
C LEU A 122 -17.83 10.24 4.80
N GLY A 123 -17.10 11.29 5.22
CA GLY A 123 -16.03 11.19 6.22
C GLY A 123 -14.62 10.93 5.65
N LEU A 124 -14.47 10.84 4.33
CA LEU A 124 -13.17 10.72 3.67
C LEU A 124 -12.67 12.09 3.20
N GLY A 125 -11.49 12.49 3.68
CA GLY A 125 -10.88 13.78 3.37
C GLY A 125 -10.08 13.85 2.06
N ALA A 126 -9.34 14.94 1.89
CA ALA A 126 -8.63 15.30 0.66
C ALA A 126 -7.67 14.21 0.12
N ARG A 127 -6.95 13.48 1.00
CA ARG A 127 -6.05 12.40 0.56
C ARG A 127 -6.78 11.25 -0.12
N HIS A 128 -7.97 10.91 0.38
CA HIS A 128 -8.80 9.88 -0.24
C HIS A 128 -9.29 10.34 -1.61
N MET A 129 -9.77 11.59 -1.70
CA MET A 129 -10.20 12.17 -2.98
C MET A 129 -9.05 12.16 -4.00
N ALA A 130 -7.86 12.61 -3.60
CA ALA A 130 -6.68 12.59 -4.46
C ALA A 130 -6.32 11.18 -4.96
N ALA A 131 -6.39 10.17 -4.08
CA ALA A 131 -6.15 8.77 -4.43
C ALA A 131 -7.19 8.19 -5.40
N ALA A 132 -8.47 8.52 -5.19
CA ALA A 132 -9.54 8.13 -6.12
C ALA A 132 -9.34 8.83 -7.48
N SER A 133 -9.10 10.14 -7.48
CA SER A 133 -8.85 10.94 -8.70
C SER A 133 -7.69 10.39 -9.53
N ILE A 134 -6.53 10.14 -8.90
CA ILE A 134 -5.37 9.66 -9.64
C ILE A 134 -5.56 8.23 -10.16
N SER A 135 -6.20 7.35 -9.38
CA SER A 135 -6.48 5.97 -9.82
C SER A 135 -7.54 5.91 -10.92
N ARG A 136 -8.41 6.91 -11.05
CA ARG A 136 -9.33 7.05 -12.19
C ARG A 136 -8.63 7.59 -13.43
N ALA A 137 -7.75 8.57 -13.26
CA ALA A 137 -7.06 9.23 -14.36
C ALA A 137 -5.93 8.40 -14.98
N THR A 138 -5.46 7.36 -14.27
CA THR A 138 -4.31 6.53 -14.65
C THR A 138 -4.64 5.04 -14.51
N LYS A 139 -3.71 4.17 -14.88
CA LYS A 139 -3.79 2.72 -14.60
C LYS A 139 -3.14 2.34 -13.27
N ALA A 140 -2.82 3.33 -12.43
CA ALA A 140 -2.17 3.11 -11.16
C ALA A 140 -3.17 2.77 -10.04
N VAL A 141 -2.68 2.02 -9.07
CA VAL A 141 -3.43 1.68 -7.85
C VAL A 141 -2.96 2.60 -6.73
N SER A 142 -3.91 3.17 -5.98
CA SER A 142 -3.59 4.07 -4.87
C SER A 142 -3.90 3.42 -3.51
N VAL A 143 -2.93 3.46 -2.61
CA VAL A 143 -3.05 2.99 -1.22
C VAL A 143 -2.95 4.20 -0.30
N VAL A 144 -3.99 4.42 0.50
CA VAL A 144 -4.07 5.54 1.44
C VAL A 144 -3.93 5.02 2.86
N VAL A 145 -2.99 5.60 3.62
CA VAL A 145 -2.95 5.48 5.07
C VAL A 145 -3.63 6.70 5.66
N SER A 146 -4.67 6.50 6.45
CA SER A 146 -5.37 7.59 7.13
C SER A 146 -4.74 7.88 8.50
N GLU A 147 -4.88 9.13 8.96
CA GLU A 147 -4.54 9.54 10.33
C GLU A 147 -5.43 8.85 11.39
N SER A 148 -6.46 8.10 10.98
CA SER A 148 -7.23 7.19 11.83
C SER A 148 -6.67 5.76 11.85
N SER A 149 -5.47 5.53 11.33
CA SER A 149 -4.80 4.22 11.27
C SER A 149 -5.53 3.17 10.43
N ILE A 150 -6.33 3.59 9.44
CA ILE A 150 -7.00 2.70 8.49
C ILE A 150 -6.29 2.79 7.13
N VAL A 151 -6.04 1.64 6.51
CA VAL A 151 -5.48 1.54 5.16
C VAL A 151 -6.60 1.29 4.15
N ARG A 152 -6.64 2.06 3.07
CA ARG A 152 -7.65 1.94 2.01
C ARG A 152 -6.99 1.82 0.66
N VAL A 153 -7.61 1.05 -0.25
CA VAL A 153 -7.11 0.85 -1.61
C VAL A 153 -8.14 1.37 -2.60
N PHE A 154 -7.65 2.17 -3.55
CA PHE A 154 -8.43 2.73 -4.64
C PHE A 154 -7.89 2.22 -5.98
N ASP A 155 -8.81 1.77 -6.82
CA ASP A 155 -8.55 1.37 -8.19
C ASP A 155 -9.66 1.92 -9.07
N ASN A 156 -9.30 2.48 -10.23
CA ASN A 156 -10.24 3.10 -11.17
C ASN A 156 -11.22 4.08 -10.48
N GLY A 157 -10.76 4.88 -9.53
CA GLY A 157 -11.60 5.86 -8.80
C GLY A 157 -12.57 5.29 -7.79
N GLU A 158 -12.56 3.98 -7.55
CA GLU A 158 -13.43 3.31 -6.58
C GLU A 158 -12.62 2.76 -5.41
N MET A 159 -13.20 2.78 -4.21
CA MET A 159 -12.59 2.13 -3.05
C MET A 159 -12.86 0.62 -3.13
N VAL A 160 -11.81 -0.15 -3.39
CA VAL A 160 -11.90 -1.61 -3.57
C VAL A 160 -11.60 -2.40 -2.30
N SER A 161 -10.93 -1.78 -1.32
CA SER A 161 -10.61 -2.41 -0.05
C SER A 161 -10.42 -1.42 1.10
N GLU A 162 -10.76 -1.89 2.29
CA GLU A 162 -10.43 -1.29 3.58
C GLU A 162 -9.78 -2.35 4.48
N ILE A 163 -8.68 -1.95 5.14
CA ILE A 163 -7.88 -2.78 6.04
C ILE A 163 -7.72 -2.05 7.37
N ILE A 164 -8.18 -2.70 8.43
CA ILE A 164 -7.97 -2.28 9.82
C ILE A 164 -6.78 -3.10 10.34
N PRO A 165 -5.61 -2.46 10.61
CA PRO A 165 -4.37 -3.18 10.94
C PRO A 165 -4.49 -4.19 12.08
N GLU A 166 -5.20 -3.84 13.16
CA GLU A 166 -5.37 -4.69 14.33
C GLU A 166 -6.11 -5.98 13.96
N LEU A 167 -7.23 -5.86 13.25
CA LEU A 167 -8.03 -7.00 12.79
C LEU A 167 -7.26 -7.86 11.78
N TRP A 168 -6.52 -7.22 10.89
CA TRP A 168 -5.68 -7.91 9.92
C TRP A 168 -4.64 -8.78 10.63
N LEU A 169 -3.94 -8.27 11.65
CA LEU A 169 -2.97 -9.04 12.43
C LEU A 169 -3.59 -10.22 13.15
N PHE A 170 -4.74 -10.03 13.83
CA PHE A 170 -5.44 -11.13 14.48
C PHE A 170 -5.74 -12.26 13.49
N SER A 171 -6.21 -11.92 12.28
CA SER A 171 -6.46 -12.91 11.23
C SER A 171 -5.21 -13.66 10.76
N HIS A 172 -4.04 -13.03 10.82
CA HIS A 172 -2.75 -13.63 10.44
C HIS A 172 -2.19 -14.51 11.57
N TYR A 173 -2.27 -14.05 12.82
CA TYR A 173 -1.90 -14.85 13.98
C TYR A 173 -2.76 -16.11 14.10
N SER A 174 -4.08 -16.00 13.95
CA SER A 174 -4.98 -17.17 14.00
C SER A 174 -4.69 -18.17 12.89
N ARG A 175 -4.41 -17.71 11.66
CA ARG A 175 -4.01 -18.60 10.55
C ARG A 175 -2.67 -19.27 10.80
N ASN A 176 -1.66 -18.54 11.25
CA ASN A 176 -0.33 -19.10 11.53
C ASN A 176 -0.38 -20.09 12.71
N ALA A 177 -1.20 -19.83 13.73
CA ALA A 177 -1.41 -20.76 14.83
C ALA A 177 -2.12 -22.04 14.38
N GLN A 178 -3.12 -21.94 13.48
CA GLN A 178 -3.78 -23.11 12.89
C GLN A 178 -2.83 -23.94 12.01
N ILE A 179 -1.98 -23.29 11.20
CA ILE A 179 -0.98 -23.98 10.37
C ILE A 179 0.08 -24.65 11.25
N ALA A 180 0.57 -23.98 12.29
CA ALA A 180 1.51 -24.56 13.24
C ALA A 180 0.93 -25.81 13.90
N ASN A 181 -0.34 -25.78 14.32
CA ASN A 181 -1.03 -26.93 14.90
C ASN A 181 -1.28 -28.08 13.91
N LEU A 182 -1.48 -27.77 12.62
CA LEU A 182 -1.61 -28.78 11.57
C LEU A 182 -0.26 -29.45 11.27
N GLY A 183 0.84 -28.70 11.33
CA GLY A 183 2.20 -29.22 11.21
C GLY A 183 2.58 -30.22 12.31
N THR A 184 2.15 -29.96 13.56
CA THR A 184 2.35 -30.89 14.69
C THR A 184 1.53 -32.17 14.55
N GLN A 185 0.28 -32.09 14.04
CA GLN A 185 -0.51 -33.29 13.79
C GLN A 185 0.08 -34.19 12.70
N ILE A 186 0.70 -33.62 11.67
CA ILE A 186 1.32 -34.41 10.57
C ILE A 186 2.62 -35.08 11.04
N SER A 187 3.41 -34.46 11.92
CA SER A 187 4.58 -35.12 12.53
C SER A 187 4.19 -36.32 13.39
N ASP A 188 3.04 -36.27 14.07
CA ASP A 188 2.55 -37.38 14.89
C ASP A 188 2.09 -38.59 14.05
N PHE A 189 1.51 -38.35 12.86
CA PHE A 189 1.11 -39.43 11.94
C PHE A 189 2.29 -40.12 11.22
N SER A 190 3.45 -39.47 11.10
CA SER A 190 4.64 -40.07 10.48
C SER A 190 5.34 -41.14 11.35
N SER A 191 4.94 -41.27 12.63
CA SER A 191 5.48 -42.26 13.57
C SER A 191 4.68 -43.57 13.64
N LEU A 192 3.58 -43.69 12.89
CA LEU A 192 2.62 -44.82 12.96
C LEU A 192 2.60 -45.70 11.69
N SER A 193 3.60 -45.64 10.82
CA SER A 193 3.74 -46.55 9.67
C SER A 193 5.12 -47.20 9.59
N CYS A 194 5.42 -48.05 10.57
CA CYS A 194 6.48 -49.07 10.47
C CYS A 194 6.22 -50.17 11.52
N THR A 195 5.27 -51.06 11.23
CA THR A 195 5.23 -52.46 11.72
C THR A 195 4.50 -53.32 10.71
#